data_AF-G9KUY9-F1
#
_entry.id   AF-G9KUY9-F1
#
_cell.length_a   1.000
_cell.length_b   1.000
_cell.length_c   1.000
_cell.angle_alpha   90.00
_cell.angle_beta   90.00
_cell.angle_gamma   90.00
#
_symmetry.space_group_name_H-M   'P 1'
#
loop_
_entity.id
_entity.type
_entity.pdbx_description
1 polymer ?
#
loop_
_entity_poly.entity_id
_entity_poly.type
_entity_poly.pdbx_seq_one_letter_code
_entity_poly.pdbx_strand_id
1 'polypeptide(L)'
;WKTKQEMADEALFLLLHNEMVSGVYKSAEQGEVENGRCITKLENMGFRVGQGLIERFTKDTARFKDELDIMKFICKDFWTTVFKKQIDNLRTNHQGIYVLQDNKFRLLTQMSAGKQYLEHASKYLAFTCGLIRGGLSNLGIKSIVTAEVSSMPACKFQVMIQKL
;
A
#
# COMPACT_ATOMS: atom_id res chain seq x y z
N TRP A 1 22.28 5.88 18.03
CA TRP A 1 21.07 6.43 18.65
C TRP A 1 19.97 6.70 17.61
N LYS A 2 20.21 7.52 16.58
CA LYS A 2 19.27 7.74 15.46
C LYS A 2 18.79 6.44 14.78
N THR A 3 19.72 5.53 14.50
CA THR A 3 19.43 4.22 13.89
C THR A 3 18.60 3.29 14.78
N LYS A 4 18.75 3.37 16.12
CA LYS A 4 17.95 2.55 17.05
C LYS A 4 16.51 3.04 17.14
N GLN A 5 16.30 4.36 17.10
CA GLN A 5 14.96 4.95 17.09
C GLN A 5 14.24 4.63 15.78
N GLU A 6 14.92 4.79 14.63
CA GLU A 6 14.37 4.42 13.33
C GLU A 6 13.98 2.94 13.27
N MET A 7 14.83 2.04 13.76
CA MET A 7 14.50 0.60 13.86
C MET A 7 13.30 0.32 14.78
N ALA A 8 13.16 1.07 15.89
CA ALA A 8 12.05 0.91 16.81
C ALA A 8 10.72 1.38 16.19
N ASP A 9 10.72 2.57 15.59
CA ASP A 9 9.55 3.13 14.90
C ASP A 9 9.11 2.22 13.75
N GLU A 10 10.08 1.65 13.03
CA GLU A 10 9.85 0.68 11.97
C GLU A 10 9.26 -0.63 12.47
N ALA A 11 9.74 -1.16 13.59
CA ALA A 11 9.21 -2.38 14.19
C ALA A 11 7.77 -2.17 14.70
N LEU A 12 7.46 -1.00 15.28
CA LEU A 12 6.11 -0.68 15.77
C LEU A 12 5.07 -0.76 14.64
N PHE A 13 5.35 -0.14 13.49
CA PHE A 13 4.41 -0.21 12.36
C PHE A 13 4.24 -1.63 11.83
N LEU A 14 5.34 -2.39 11.70
CA LEU A 14 5.29 -3.78 11.23
C LEU A 14 4.48 -4.69 12.17
N LEU A 15 4.74 -4.61 13.47
CA LEU A 15 4.05 -5.42 14.48
C LEU A 15 2.57 -5.04 14.57
N LEU A 16 2.25 -3.74 14.57
CA LEU A 16 0.87 -3.27 14.57
C LEU A 16 0.12 -3.73 13.31
N HIS A 17 0.75 -3.62 12.13
CA HIS A 17 0.17 -4.10 10.88
C HIS A 17 -0.13 -5.60 10.94
N ASN A 18 0.81 -6.41 11.45
CA ASN A 18 0.61 -7.85 11.61
C ASN A 18 -0.54 -8.18 12.56
N GLU A 19 -0.64 -7.50 13.70
CA GLU A 19 -1.76 -7.70 14.63
C GLU A 19 -3.09 -7.20 14.08
N MET A 20 -3.10 -6.12 13.30
CA MET A 20 -4.30 -5.65 12.60
C MET A 20 -4.81 -6.70 11.60
N VAL A 21 -3.91 -7.27 10.78
CA VAL A 21 -4.27 -8.36 9.85
C VAL A 21 -4.78 -9.57 10.65
N SER A 22 -4.02 -10.01 11.66
CA SER A 22 -4.38 -11.15 12.52
C SER A 22 -5.74 -10.96 13.20
N GLY A 23 -6.01 -9.79 13.80
CA GLY A 23 -7.26 -9.49 14.49
C GLY A 23 -8.48 -9.43 13.57
N VAL A 24 -8.31 -8.90 12.36
CA VAL A 24 -9.40 -8.89 11.36
C VAL A 24 -9.76 -10.31 10.93
N TYR A 25 -8.77 -11.16 10.69
CA TYR A 25 -9.01 -12.54 10.25
C TYR A 25 -9.41 -13.50 11.39
N LYS A 26 -8.95 -13.29 12.63
CA LYS A 26 -9.36 -14.09 13.80
C LYS A 26 -10.84 -13.94 14.14
N SER A 27 -11.42 -12.79 13.79
CA SER A 27 -12.82 -12.46 14.09
C SER A 27 -13.79 -12.93 12.99
N ALA A 28 -13.31 -13.57 11.93
CA ALA A 28 -14.09 -13.96 10.77
C ALA A 28 -14.26 -15.49 10.69
N GLU A 29 -15.39 -15.93 10.14
CA GLU A 29 -15.63 -17.35 9.85
C GLU A 29 -14.75 -17.81 8.66
N GLN A 30 -14.53 -19.12 8.54
CA GLN A 30 -13.72 -19.67 7.46
C GLN A 30 -14.52 -19.74 6.15
N GLY A 31 -14.04 -19.06 5.10
CA GLY A 31 -14.63 -19.12 3.75
C GLY A 31 -14.12 -18.02 2.82
N GLU A 32 -14.32 -18.19 1.50
CA GLU A 32 -13.86 -17.20 0.50
C GLU A 32 -14.59 -15.85 0.61
N VAL A 33 -15.89 -15.88 0.90
CA VAL A 33 -16.71 -14.66 1.08
C VAL A 33 -16.22 -13.85 2.28
N GLU A 34 -15.93 -14.51 3.39
CA GLU A 34 -15.38 -13.89 4.60
C GLU A 34 -13.95 -13.37 4.38
N ASN A 35 -13.12 -14.10 3.63
CA ASN A 35 -11.82 -13.61 3.21
C ASN A 35 -11.92 -12.30 2.41
N GLY A 36 -12.86 -12.21 1.47
CA GLY A 36 -13.13 -10.98 0.71
C GLY A 36 -13.58 -9.80 1.58
N ARG A 37 -14.43 -10.06 2.59
CA ARG A 37 -14.84 -9.06 3.59
C ARG A 37 -13.66 -8.58 4.44
N CYS A 38 -12.79 -9.49 4.88
CA CYS A 38 -11.57 -9.15 5.62
C CYS A 38 -10.62 -8.26 4.82
N ILE A 39 -10.40 -8.60 3.54
CA ILE A 39 -9.60 -7.78 2.61
C ILE A 39 -10.21 -6.39 2.49
N THR A 40 -11.52 -6.30 2.27
CA THR A 40 -12.24 -5.02 2.12
C THR A 40 -12.15 -4.17 3.39
N LYS A 41 -12.21 -4.79 4.57
CA LYS A 41 -12.06 -4.10 5.85
C LYS A 41 -10.65 -3.52 6.01
N LEU A 42 -9.60 -4.31 5.73
CA LEU A 42 -8.21 -3.86 5.80
C LEU A 42 -7.92 -2.75 4.78
N GLU A 43 -8.45 -2.88 3.56
CA GLU A 43 -8.33 -1.88 2.51
C GLU A 43 -8.99 -0.56 2.93
N ASN A 44 -10.20 -0.59 3.50
CA ASN A 44 -10.87 0.62 3.99
C ASN A 44 -10.13 1.29 5.16
N MET A 45 -9.50 0.51 6.05
CA MET A 45 -8.63 1.06 7.09
C MET A 45 -7.45 1.80 6.45
N GLY A 46 -6.81 1.18 5.46
CA GLY A 46 -5.75 1.79 4.67
C GLY A 46 -6.20 3.06 3.95
N PHE A 47 -7.39 3.05 3.36
CA PHE A 47 -7.97 4.20 2.66
C PHE A 47 -8.07 5.43 3.55
N ARG A 48 -8.64 5.27 4.76
CA ARG A 48 -8.76 6.39 5.70
C ARG A 48 -7.40 6.91 6.16
N VAL A 49 -6.44 6.02 6.40
CA VAL A 49 -5.07 6.41 6.76
C VAL A 49 -4.40 7.15 5.60
N GLY A 50 -4.54 6.65 4.37
CA GLY A 50 -3.98 7.26 3.17
C GLY A 50 -4.47 8.69 2.94
N GLN A 51 -5.78 8.93 3.12
CA GLN A 51 -6.35 10.28 3.07
C GLN A 51 -5.71 11.21 4.11
N GLY A 52 -5.68 10.81 5.38
CA GLY A 52 -5.14 11.66 6.44
C GLY A 52 -3.63 11.90 6.34
N LEU A 53 -2.87 10.93 5.81
CA LEU A 53 -1.44 11.09 5.56
C LEU A 53 -1.18 12.09 4.44
N ILE A 54 -1.91 11.97 3.32
CA ILE A 54 -1.62 12.81 2.16
C ILE A 54 -1.97 14.28 2.41
N GLU A 55 -3.07 14.57 3.13
CA GLU A 55 -3.41 15.93 3.57
C GLU A 55 -2.26 16.60 4.32
N ARG A 56 -1.57 15.84 5.18
CA ARG A 56 -0.42 16.32 5.94
C ARG A 56 0.82 16.49 5.07
N PHE A 57 1.07 15.56 4.15
CA PHE A 57 2.28 15.54 3.34
C PHE A 57 2.24 16.53 2.17
N THR A 58 1.05 16.95 1.73
CA THR A 58 0.90 17.89 0.62
C THR A 58 0.57 19.31 1.07
N LYS A 59 0.52 19.58 2.38
CA LYS A 59 0.15 20.88 2.94
C LYS A 59 0.94 22.05 2.34
N ASP A 60 2.26 21.87 2.19
CA ASP A 60 3.19 22.89 1.70
C ASP A 60 3.73 22.54 0.29
N THR A 61 3.11 21.57 -0.39
CA THR A 61 3.54 21.11 -1.71
C THR A 61 2.93 21.97 -2.80
N ALA A 62 3.74 22.36 -3.79
CA ALA A 62 3.25 23.06 -4.97
C ALA A 62 2.17 22.23 -5.69
N ARG A 63 1.22 22.91 -6.34
CA ARG A 63 0.12 22.23 -7.03
C ARG A 63 0.66 21.26 -8.09
N PHE A 64 0.16 20.02 -8.05
CA PHE A 64 0.47 19.02 -9.07
C PHE A 64 -0.04 19.46 -10.44
N LYS A 65 0.79 19.26 -11.48
CA LYS A 65 0.47 19.69 -12.85
C LYS A 65 -0.49 18.75 -13.55
N ASP A 66 -0.26 17.45 -13.36
CA ASP A 66 -1.01 16.38 -13.99
C ASP A 66 -1.03 15.11 -13.12
N GLU A 67 -1.73 14.11 -13.62
CA GLU A 67 -1.88 12.79 -13.01
C GLU A 67 -0.54 12.06 -12.82
N LEU A 68 0.40 12.22 -13.76
CA LEU A 68 1.70 11.56 -13.71
C LEU A 68 2.56 12.17 -12.59
N ASP A 69 2.49 13.48 -12.38
CA ASP A 69 3.16 14.16 -11.28
C ASP A 69 2.62 13.71 -9.92
N ILE A 70 1.31 13.46 -9.80
CA ILE A 70 0.72 12.84 -8.60
C ILE A 70 1.27 11.42 -8.41
N MET A 71 1.33 10.59 -9.45
CA MET A 71 1.87 9.23 -9.35
C MET A 71 3.35 9.23 -8.95
N LYS A 72 4.15 10.17 -9.44
CA LYS A 72 5.55 10.34 -9.01
C LYS A 72 5.64 10.69 -7.52
N PHE A 73 4.80 11.59 -7.03
CA PHE A 73 4.74 11.92 -5.60
C PHE A 73 4.37 10.71 -4.75
N ILE A 74 3.39 9.90 -5.19
CA ILE A 74 3.05 8.65 -4.52
C ILE A 74 4.26 7.71 -4.46
N CYS A 75 4.96 7.53 -5.59
CA CYS A 75 6.11 6.62 -5.69
C CYS A 75 7.35 7.09 -4.91
N LYS A 76 7.51 8.40 -4.74
CA LYS A 76 8.71 8.99 -4.15
C LYS A 76 8.44 9.43 -2.72
N ASP A 77 7.72 10.53 -2.55
CA ASP A 77 7.55 11.21 -1.26
C ASP A 77 6.64 10.42 -0.31
N PHE A 78 5.46 10.01 -0.78
CA PHE A 78 4.52 9.26 0.04
C PHE A 78 5.12 7.89 0.42
N TRP A 79 5.62 7.12 -0.55
CA TRP A 79 6.23 5.81 -0.30
C TRP A 79 7.44 5.91 0.63
N THR A 80 8.31 6.90 0.44
CA THR A 80 9.49 7.10 1.32
C THR A 80 9.07 7.46 2.73
N THR A 81 8.03 8.27 2.89
CA THR A 81 7.58 8.66 4.23
C THR A 81 7.03 7.47 5.01
N VAL A 82 6.25 6.61 4.37
CA VAL A 82 5.59 5.44 4.98
C VAL A 82 6.55 4.25 5.10
N PHE A 83 7.27 3.90 4.04
CA PHE A 83 8.05 2.66 3.95
C PHE A 83 9.56 2.87 3.95
N LYS A 84 10.04 4.12 4.09
CA LYS A 84 11.47 4.50 4.16
C LYS A 84 12.29 4.13 2.92
N LYS A 85 11.60 3.95 1.79
CA LYS A 85 12.19 3.78 0.45
C LYS A 85 11.26 4.31 -0.63
N GLN A 86 11.79 4.52 -1.82
CA GLN A 86 10.99 4.81 -3.03
C GLN A 86 10.50 3.51 -3.68
N ILE A 87 9.44 3.60 -4.48
CA ILE A 87 9.06 2.55 -5.43
C ILE A 87 10.21 2.28 -6.39
N ASP A 88 10.52 1.01 -6.64
CA ASP A 88 11.66 0.62 -7.47
C ASP A 88 11.37 0.82 -8.97
N ASN A 89 10.13 0.61 -9.41
CA ASN A 89 9.75 0.80 -10.80
C ASN A 89 8.30 1.30 -10.94
N LEU A 90 8.11 2.37 -11.71
CA LEU A 90 6.80 2.88 -12.12
C LEU A 90 6.63 2.62 -13.62
N ARG A 91 5.59 1.89 -13.99
CA ARG A 91 5.17 1.69 -15.38
C ARG A 91 3.78 2.27 -15.61
N THR A 92 3.49 2.74 -16.81
CA THR A 92 2.15 3.18 -17.23
C THR A 92 1.87 2.74 -18.66
N ASN A 93 0.60 2.49 -18.98
CA ASN A 93 0.15 2.28 -20.35
C ASN A 93 -0.35 3.58 -21.02
N HIS A 94 -0.19 4.74 -20.38
CA HIS A 94 -0.72 6.04 -20.83
C HIS A 94 -2.25 6.10 -21.01
N GLN A 95 -2.98 5.06 -20.58
CA GLN A 95 -4.43 4.95 -20.65
C GLN A 95 -5.08 4.92 -19.26
N GLY A 96 -4.35 5.36 -18.23
CA GLY A 96 -4.83 5.41 -16.84
C GLY A 96 -4.54 4.16 -16.02
N ILE A 97 -3.68 3.24 -16.50
CA ILE A 97 -3.19 2.12 -15.69
C ILE A 97 -1.72 2.36 -15.35
N TYR A 98 -1.41 2.33 -14.06
CA TYR A 98 -0.07 2.43 -13.51
C TYR A 98 0.28 1.16 -12.74
N VAL A 99 1.54 0.76 -12.78
CA VAL A 99 2.06 -0.37 -12.02
C VAL A 99 3.27 0.09 -11.22
N LEU A 100 3.13 0.04 -9.90
CA LEU A 100 4.14 0.44 -8.92
C LEU A 100 4.76 -0.84 -8.36
N GLN A 101 6.04 -1.09 -8.64
CA GLN A 101 6.75 -2.29 -8.20
C GLN A 101 7.68 -1.98 -7.03
N ASP A 102 7.55 -2.75 -5.96
CA ASP A 102 8.49 -2.77 -4.84
C ASP A 102 9.14 -4.16 -4.75
N ASN A 103 10.44 -4.23 -4.97
CA ASN A 103 11.22 -5.48 -5.03
C ASN A 103 11.50 -6.08 -3.65
N LYS A 104 11.42 -5.26 -2.59
CA LYS A 104 11.74 -5.64 -1.21
C LYS A 104 10.70 -5.06 -0.28
N PHE A 105 9.44 -5.38 -0.53
CA PHE A 105 8.35 -4.75 0.18
C PHE A 105 8.32 -5.22 1.63
N ARG A 106 8.58 -4.28 2.55
CA ARG A 106 8.90 -4.59 3.94
C ARG A 106 7.82 -5.37 4.69
N LEU A 107 6.53 -5.15 4.39
CA LEU A 107 5.43 -5.88 5.02
C LEU A 107 5.46 -7.38 4.68
N LEU A 108 6.11 -7.76 3.57
CA LEU A 108 6.29 -9.16 3.17
C LEU A 108 7.66 -9.73 3.56
N THR A 109 8.62 -8.90 3.97
CA THR A 109 10.00 -9.38 4.27
C THR A 109 10.09 -10.32 5.47
N GLN A 110 9.12 -10.25 6.39
CA GLN A 110 9.03 -11.15 7.54
C GLN A 110 8.34 -12.48 7.20
N MET A 111 7.70 -12.57 6.04
CA MET A 111 7.15 -13.82 5.52
C MET A 111 8.29 -14.59 4.86
N SER A 112 8.41 -15.90 5.13
CA SER A 112 9.55 -16.69 4.62
C SER A 112 9.70 -16.54 3.10
N ALA A 113 10.94 -16.49 2.61
CA ALA A 113 11.21 -16.52 1.19
C ALA A 113 10.66 -17.81 0.55
N GLY A 114 9.64 -17.70 -0.30
CA GLY A 114 9.08 -18.85 -1.01
C GLY A 114 7.65 -18.64 -1.49
N LYS A 115 7.13 -19.62 -2.26
CA LYS A 115 5.76 -19.61 -2.77
C LYS A 115 4.70 -19.99 -1.72
N GLN A 116 5.13 -20.55 -0.58
CA GLN A 116 4.25 -21.13 0.43
C GLN A 116 3.27 -20.15 1.08
N TYR A 117 3.52 -18.85 1.01
CA TYR A 117 2.65 -17.83 1.58
C TYR A 117 2.00 -16.90 0.54
N LEU A 118 2.08 -17.23 -0.75
CA LEU A 118 1.48 -16.40 -1.80
C LEU A 118 -0.03 -16.24 -1.63
N GLU A 119 -0.72 -17.29 -1.19
CA GLU A 119 -2.16 -17.25 -0.92
C GLU A 119 -2.54 -16.31 0.23
N HIS A 120 -1.58 -15.97 1.10
CA HIS A 120 -1.78 -15.03 2.21
C HIS A 120 -1.29 -13.63 1.88
N ALA A 121 -0.54 -13.44 0.79
CA ALA A 121 0.07 -12.17 0.45
C ALA A 121 -0.98 -11.04 0.32
N SER A 122 -2.11 -11.32 -0.32
CA SER A 122 -3.21 -10.36 -0.50
C SER A 122 -3.69 -9.76 0.82
N LYS A 123 -3.70 -10.56 1.91
CA LYS A 123 -4.10 -10.14 3.26
C LYS A 123 -3.20 -9.01 3.79
N TYR A 124 -1.90 -9.13 3.56
CA TYR A 124 -0.90 -8.16 4.02
C TYR A 124 -0.76 -6.95 3.09
N LEU A 125 -1.27 -7.03 1.85
CA LEU A 125 -1.20 -5.95 0.89
C LEU A 125 -2.48 -5.09 0.85
N ALA A 126 -3.62 -5.63 1.30
CA ALA A 126 -4.92 -4.94 1.27
C ALA A 126 -4.89 -3.55 1.90
N PHE A 127 -4.28 -3.42 3.08
CA PHE A 127 -4.11 -2.13 3.74
C PHE A 127 -3.29 -1.15 2.90
N THR A 128 -2.24 -1.63 2.23
CA THR A 128 -1.39 -0.79 1.38
C THR A 128 -2.10 -0.36 0.09
N CYS A 129 -2.94 -1.22 -0.51
CA CYS A 129 -3.84 -0.82 -1.60
C CYS A 129 -4.74 0.36 -1.16
N GLY A 130 -5.29 0.24 0.05
CA GLY A 130 -6.05 1.30 0.70
C GLY A 130 -5.27 2.59 0.85
N LEU A 131 -4.04 2.54 1.38
CA LEU A 131 -3.19 3.73 1.53
C LEU A 131 -3.04 4.50 0.22
N ILE A 132 -2.73 3.79 -0.87
CA ILE A 132 -2.57 4.38 -2.20
C ILE A 132 -3.92 4.97 -2.67
N ARG A 133 -5.01 4.19 -2.62
CA ARG A 133 -6.33 4.64 -3.08
C ARG A 133 -6.83 5.85 -2.30
N GLY A 134 -6.64 5.86 -0.98
CA GLY A 134 -6.99 6.96 -0.09
C GLY A 134 -6.22 8.23 -0.40
N GLY A 135 -4.90 8.10 -0.57
CA GLY A 135 -4.05 9.22 -0.97
C GLY A 135 -4.48 9.82 -2.31
N LEU A 136 -4.67 8.97 -3.32
CA LEU A 136 -5.14 9.40 -4.65
C LEU A 136 -6.51 10.05 -4.61
N SER A 137 -7.46 9.50 -3.83
CA SER A 137 -8.80 10.04 -3.70
C SER A 137 -8.80 11.44 -3.09
N ASN A 138 -7.93 11.73 -2.13
CA ASN A 138 -7.81 13.05 -1.53
C ASN A 138 -7.23 14.08 -2.51
N LEU A 139 -6.34 13.63 -3.41
CA LEU A 139 -5.81 14.41 -4.52
C LEU A 139 -6.76 14.51 -5.73
N GLY A 140 -8.00 14.04 -5.59
CA GLY A 140 -9.04 14.13 -6.63
C GLY A 140 -8.99 13.03 -7.69
N ILE A 141 -8.17 11.99 -7.52
CA ILE A 141 -8.08 10.86 -8.45
C ILE A 141 -8.90 9.68 -7.90
N LYS A 142 -10.02 9.38 -8.58
CA LYS A 142 -10.78 8.16 -8.32
C LYS A 142 -10.08 6.97 -8.98
N SER A 143 -9.78 5.92 -8.21
CA SER A 143 -9.03 4.78 -8.70
C SER A 143 -9.42 3.47 -8.03
N ILE A 144 -9.08 2.36 -8.68
CA ILE A 144 -9.06 1.01 -8.13
C ILE A 144 -7.59 0.62 -7.96
N VAL A 145 -7.23 0.10 -6.80
CA VAL A 145 -5.86 -0.38 -6.51
C VAL A 145 -5.91 -1.85 -6.18
N THR A 146 -5.18 -2.66 -6.94
CA THR A 146 -4.98 -4.10 -6.68
C THR A 146 -3.51 -4.39 -6.47
N ALA A 147 -3.20 -5.52 -5.84
CA ALA A 147 -1.82 -5.93 -5.63
C ALA A 147 -1.61 -7.39 -6.04
N GLU A 148 -0.43 -7.68 -6.60
CA GLU A 148 0.00 -9.01 -6.97
C GLU A 148 1.40 -9.32 -6.42
N VAL A 149 1.64 -10.60 -6.12
CA VAL A 149 2.93 -11.12 -5.66
C VAL A 149 3.27 -12.36 -6.47
N SER A 150 4.29 -12.26 -7.32
CA SER A 150 4.80 -13.42 -8.07
C SER A 150 5.91 -14.15 -7.29
N SER A 151 6.70 -13.42 -6.50
CA SER A 151 7.80 -13.95 -5.69
C SER A 151 8.05 -13.02 -4.51
N MET A 152 7.92 -13.53 -3.27
CA MET A 152 8.19 -12.71 -2.10
C MET A 152 9.69 -12.38 -1.97
N PRO A 153 10.04 -11.18 -1.46
CA PRO A 153 9.15 -10.12 -0.95
C PRO A 153 8.72 -9.09 -2.01
N ALA A 154 8.92 -9.38 -3.30
CA ALA A 154 8.57 -8.45 -4.37
C ALA A 154 7.06 -8.45 -4.64
N CYS A 155 6.49 -7.25 -4.75
CA CYS A 155 5.08 -7.06 -5.06
C CYS A 155 4.88 -5.92 -6.06
N LYS A 156 3.71 -5.90 -6.68
CA LYS A 156 3.28 -4.81 -7.56
C LYS A 156 1.91 -4.34 -7.14
N PHE A 157 1.72 -3.03 -7.13
CA PHE A 157 0.43 -2.38 -6.97
C PHE A 157 0.00 -1.83 -8.32
N GLN A 158 -1.11 -2.35 -8.85
CA GLN A 158 -1.72 -1.81 -10.05
C GLN A 158 -2.76 -0.78 -9.65
N VAL A 159 -2.60 0.44 -10.16
CA VAL A 159 -3.54 1.54 -9.98
C VAL A 159 -4.26 1.77 -11.31
N MET A 160 -5.57 1.55 -11.32
CA MET A 160 -6.44 1.84 -12.44
C MET A 160 -7.27 3.08 -12.14
N ILE A 161 -7.09 4.12 -12.93
CA ILE A 161 -7.80 5.38 -12.79
C ILE A 161 -9.16 5.26 -13.44
N GLN A 162 -10.19 5.68 -12.72
CA GLN A 162 -11.56 5.69 -13.19
C GLN A 162 -11.81 7.03 -13.87
N LYS A 163 -11.87 7.02 -15.20
CA LYS A 163 -12.32 8.18 -15.97
C LYS A 163 -13.82 8.37 -15.71
N LEU A 164 -14.21 9.60 -15.39
CA LEU A 164 -15.60 10.04 -15.32
C LEU A 164 -16.21 10.09 -16.72
#